data_AF-H8YZA2-F1
#
_entry.id   AF-H8YZA2-F1
#
_cell.length_a   1.000
_cell.length_b   1.000
_cell.length_c   1.000
_cell.angle_alpha   90.00
_cell.angle_beta   90.00
_cell.angle_gamma   90.00
#
_symmetry.space_group_name_H-M   'P 1'
#
loop_
_entity.id
_entity.type
_entity.pdbx_description
1 polymer ?
#
loop_
_entity_poly.entity_id
_entity_poly.type
_entity_poly.pdbx_seq_one_letter_code
_entity_poly.pdbx_strand_id
1 'polypeptide(L)'
;MNTAFPDQSASKCRIHALLAANRARSRLASGTGSPVIYAWDQNAACLLMDCTGLLGSESLHAVSDWASGLLTVHCNDNLFEEGKVTDLGLPFGFYPDIAFRQWFATIPNAIAEPLAHLPAAQYALARLAQRSEPVRDLVISNVNLCYLLHQFATEHGYPEQSLAEIAARKQTDILREMGLPPHKRVVKLIRKIAMEEIDKFAFSRLFRVLGDEAVCNALVHEQRLTRRLFLVLARYPWVAGRPLQRLLCEATDPSRREWVEDNIRMGGEEAVRTMQRFNQISQLRRLHDRLIAAQMHQDRCRLRRYDANGKVLSFPPAPFADTQSIQAIKTPDALQGETEEMAHCVSSYSERIYNGRYAVYKVLAPERLTLGLKIREGHVSFDQLRGLANKPPSQQAQAAVEQWFRDCLERPMQANPGPAPQAPI
;
A
#
# COMPACT_ATOMS: atom_id res chain seq x y z
N MET A 1 37.81 6.29 -2.11
CA MET A 1 38.65 5.49 -1.19
C MET A 1 38.05 4.11 -1.15
N ASN A 2 38.82 3.03 -1.33
CA ASN A 2 38.29 1.68 -1.19
C ASN A 2 38.01 1.41 0.29
N THR A 3 36.73 1.45 0.68
CA THR A 3 36.26 0.86 1.94
C THR A 3 36.27 -0.65 1.78
N ALA A 4 37.46 -1.25 1.84
CA ALA A 4 37.59 -2.70 1.90
C ALA A 4 36.91 -3.18 3.19
N PHE A 5 35.93 -4.07 3.05
CA PHE A 5 35.30 -4.69 4.20
C PHE A 5 36.36 -5.46 5.02
N PRO A 6 36.30 -5.44 6.36
CA PRO A 6 37.30 -6.10 7.19
C PRO A 6 37.34 -7.61 6.93
N ASP A 7 38.54 -8.19 6.96
CA ASP A 7 38.71 -9.63 6.78
C ASP A 7 37.98 -10.41 7.89
N GLN A 8 37.06 -11.27 7.47
CA GLN A 8 36.16 -12.05 8.32
C GLN A 8 36.51 -13.54 8.33
N SER A 9 37.64 -13.92 7.72
CA SER A 9 38.13 -15.30 7.60
C SER A 9 38.21 -16.06 8.94
N ALA A 10 38.84 -15.48 9.95
CA ALA A 10 39.03 -16.11 11.27
C ALA A 10 37.70 -16.41 12.00
N SER A 11 36.75 -15.47 11.96
CA SER A 11 35.42 -15.66 12.55
C SER A 11 34.62 -16.71 11.80
N LYS A 12 34.70 -16.73 10.46
CA LYS A 12 34.05 -17.74 9.62
C LYS A 12 34.53 -19.17 9.95
N CYS A 13 35.84 -19.38 10.09
CA CYS A 13 36.39 -20.69 10.49
C CYS A 13 35.86 -21.17 11.86
N ARG A 14 35.73 -20.27 12.85
CA ARG A 14 35.18 -20.60 14.18
C ARG A 14 33.72 -21.02 14.11
N ILE A 15 32.90 -20.28 13.34
CA ILE A 15 31.47 -20.56 13.16
C ILE A 15 31.25 -21.94 12.50
N HIS A 16 32.01 -22.25 11.45
CA HIS A 16 31.95 -23.55 10.78
C HIS A 16 32.30 -24.71 11.74
N ALA A 17 33.38 -24.56 12.51
CA ALA A 17 33.79 -25.57 13.50
C ALA A 17 32.73 -25.78 14.60
N LEU A 18 32.10 -24.71 15.08
CA LEU A 18 31.05 -24.79 16.09
C LEU A 18 29.77 -25.46 15.57
N LEU A 19 29.33 -25.12 14.36
CA LEU A 19 28.17 -25.77 13.72
C LEU A 19 28.43 -27.27 13.53
N ALA A 20 29.62 -27.66 13.05
CA ALA A 20 29.99 -29.07 12.92
C ALA A 20 29.99 -29.81 14.28
N ALA A 21 30.48 -29.17 15.35
CA ALA A 21 30.50 -29.74 16.70
C ALA A 21 29.09 -29.86 17.32
N ASN A 22 28.19 -28.90 17.06
CA ASN A 22 26.82 -28.94 17.58
C ASN A 22 25.92 -29.86 16.76
N ARG A 23 26.18 -30.02 15.46
CA ARG A 23 25.54 -31.04 14.63
C ARG A 23 25.73 -32.45 15.19
N ALA A 24 26.96 -32.80 15.60
CA ALA A 24 27.24 -34.06 16.28
C ALA A 24 26.51 -34.22 17.64
N ARG A 25 25.95 -33.12 18.19
CA ARG A 25 25.18 -33.07 19.43
C ARG A 25 23.67 -32.90 19.22
N SER A 26 23.18 -32.58 18.01
CA SER A 26 21.74 -32.35 17.78
C SER A 26 20.95 -33.66 17.71
N ARG A 27 20.79 -34.24 18.90
CA ARG A 27 19.53 -34.84 19.36
C ARG A 27 19.00 -33.98 20.52
N LEU A 28 19.02 -32.66 20.34
CA LEU A 28 18.69 -31.71 21.39
C LEU A 28 17.16 -31.69 21.61
N ALA A 29 16.77 -32.46 22.62
CA ALA A 29 15.46 -32.57 23.27
C ALA A 29 14.33 -31.65 22.74
N SER A 30 13.36 -32.26 22.06
CA SER A 30 12.05 -31.68 21.72
C SER A 30 11.14 -31.52 22.96
N GLY A 31 11.63 -30.80 23.98
CA GLY A 31 10.96 -30.61 25.27
C GLY A 31 10.41 -29.19 25.50
N THR A 32 10.75 -28.23 24.65
CA THR A 32 10.24 -26.85 24.73
C THR A 32 9.37 -26.56 23.52
N GLY A 33 8.15 -26.05 23.72
CA GLY A 33 7.16 -25.83 22.66
C GLY A 33 7.46 -24.67 21.69
N SER A 34 8.72 -24.25 21.59
CA SER A 34 9.18 -23.29 20.58
C SER A 34 9.64 -24.05 19.33
N PRO A 35 9.23 -23.65 18.11
CA PRO A 35 9.67 -24.32 16.88
C PRO A 35 11.14 -24.00 16.51
N VAL A 36 11.76 -23.03 17.19
CA VAL A 36 13.19 -22.68 17.07
C VAL A 36 13.85 -22.72 18.44
N ILE A 37 15.02 -23.36 18.52
CA ILE A 37 15.85 -23.44 19.74
C ILE A 37 17.06 -22.54 19.56
N TYR A 38 17.42 -21.78 20.60
CA TYR A 38 18.55 -20.86 20.60
C TYR A 38 19.62 -21.30 21.61
N ALA A 39 20.90 -21.13 21.26
CA ALA A 39 22.01 -21.30 22.19
C ALA A 39 23.09 -20.25 21.94
N TRP A 40 23.62 -19.65 23.00
CA TRP A 40 24.64 -18.60 22.91
C TRP A 40 25.99 -19.15 23.34
N ASP A 41 26.95 -19.22 22.42
CA ASP A 41 28.33 -19.60 22.73
C ASP A 41 29.18 -18.34 22.94
N GLN A 42 29.53 -18.08 24.20
CA GLN A 42 30.36 -16.94 24.60
C GLN A 42 31.81 -17.05 24.10
N ASN A 43 32.34 -18.26 23.91
CA ASN A 43 33.73 -18.47 23.47
C ASN A 43 33.88 -18.28 21.96
N ALA A 44 32.87 -18.73 21.21
CA ALA A 44 32.79 -18.53 19.76
C ALA A 44 32.18 -17.17 19.38
N ALA A 45 31.59 -16.45 20.35
CA ALA A 45 30.87 -15.19 20.17
C ALA A 45 29.77 -15.28 19.09
N CYS A 46 28.94 -16.32 19.17
CA CYS A 46 27.87 -16.53 18.20
C CYS A 46 26.61 -17.21 18.77
N LEU A 47 25.47 -16.80 18.23
CA LEU A 47 24.16 -17.39 18.45
C LEU A 47 23.97 -18.56 17.49
N LEU A 48 23.74 -19.74 18.05
CA LEU A 48 23.24 -20.90 17.33
C LEU A 48 21.71 -20.89 17.34
N MET A 49 21.12 -21.27 16.22
CA MET A 49 19.68 -21.44 16.03
C MET A 49 19.43 -22.81 15.39
N ASP A 50 18.65 -23.65 16.05
CA ASP A 50 18.13 -24.88 15.47
C ASP A 50 16.69 -24.64 15.01
N CYS A 51 16.52 -24.58 13.69
CA CYS A 51 15.24 -24.39 13.00
C CYS A 51 14.64 -25.72 12.50
N THR A 52 15.24 -26.87 12.86
CA THR A 52 14.83 -28.20 12.37
C THR A 52 13.38 -28.51 12.76
N GLY A 53 12.95 -28.12 13.96
CA GLY A 53 11.57 -28.27 14.43
C GLY A 53 10.54 -27.40 13.69
N LEU A 54 10.98 -26.29 13.08
CA LEU A 54 10.14 -25.40 12.26
C LEU A 54 10.03 -25.86 10.81
N LEU A 55 11.14 -26.33 10.24
CA LEU A 55 11.26 -26.61 8.80
C LEU A 55 11.06 -28.08 8.44
N GLY A 56 11.15 -29.00 9.40
CA GLY A 56 11.00 -30.45 9.17
C GLY A 56 12.21 -31.13 8.53
N SER A 57 13.28 -30.38 8.25
CA SER A 57 14.59 -30.86 7.77
C SER A 57 15.72 -30.25 8.60
N GLU A 58 16.90 -30.88 8.61
CA GLU A 58 18.05 -30.39 9.38
C GLU A 58 18.44 -28.96 8.97
N SER A 59 18.24 -28.00 9.87
CA SER A 59 18.48 -26.58 9.57
C SER A 59 19.10 -25.87 10.76
N LEU A 60 20.43 -25.81 10.75
CA LEU A 60 21.24 -25.13 11.78
C LEU A 60 21.79 -23.83 11.23
N HIS A 61 21.57 -22.74 11.94
CA HIS A 61 22.09 -21.41 11.61
C HIS A 61 23.00 -20.92 12.73
N ALA A 62 24.05 -20.20 12.37
CA ALA A 62 24.93 -19.53 13.32
C ALA A 62 25.14 -18.08 12.92
N VAL A 63 25.00 -17.19 13.90
CA VAL A 63 25.08 -15.74 13.73
C VAL A 63 26.13 -15.19 14.69
N SER A 64 27.18 -14.57 14.17
CA SER A 64 28.22 -13.97 15.03
C SER A 64 27.73 -12.71 15.74
N ASP A 65 28.49 -12.28 16.74
CA ASP A 65 28.25 -11.02 17.44
C ASP A 65 28.53 -9.78 16.58
N TRP A 66 28.18 -8.61 17.13
CA TRP A 66 28.45 -7.33 16.48
C TRP A 66 29.95 -7.10 16.19
N ALA A 67 30.85 -7.47 17.10
CA ALA A 67 32.28 -7.28 16.89
C ALA A 67 32.80 -8.15 15.72
N SER A 68 32.26 -9.37 15.59
CA SER A 68 32.63 -10.36 14.57
C SER A 68 31.84 -10.24 13.25
N GLY A 69 31.17 -9.11 12.99
CA GLY A 69 30.64 -8.80 11.67
C GLY A 69 29.17 -9.09 11.40
N LEU A 70 28.41 -9.61 12.38
CA LEU A 70 27.09 -10.21 12.15
C LEU A 70 27.11 -11.16 10.94
N LEU A 71 28.09 -12.07 10.95
CA LEU A 71 28.25 -13.13 9.97
C LEU A 71 27.16 -14.17 10.15
N THR A 72 26.53 -14.58 9.05
CA THR A 72 25.55 -15.67 9.03
C THR A 72 26.12 -16.84 8.26
N VAL A 73 26.20 -18.01 8.90
CA VAL A 73 26.47 -19.29 8.25
C VAL A 73 25.28 -20.20 8.52
N HIS A 74 24.81 -20.88 7.49
CA HIS A 74 23.81 -21.92 7.65
C HIS A 74 24.34 -23.27 7.16
N CYS A 75 23.87 -24.33 7.81
CA CYS A 75 24.15 -25.71 7.45
C CYS A 75 22.82 -26.37 7.07
N ASN A 76 22.70 -26.76 5.80
CA ASN A 76 21.58 -27.52 5.27
C ASN A 76 22.16 -28.71 4.48
N ASP A 77 21.67 -29.93 4.71
CA ASP A 77 22.09 -31.15 4.02
C ASP A 77 23.62 -31.34 3.86
N ASN A 78 24.40 -31.04 4.92
CA ASN A 78 25.89 -31.06 4.98
C ASN A 78 26.61 -29.91 4.25
N LEU A 79 25.91 -28.99 3.58
CA LEU A 79 26.53 -27.83 2.92
C LEU A 79 26.56 -26.64 3.86
N PHE A 80 27.75 -26.05 4.03
CA PHE A 80 27.96 -24.80 4.77
C PHE A 80 27.96 -23.62 3.81
N GLU A 81 26.90 -22.83 3.85
CA GLU A 81 26.74 -21.66 2.99
C GLU A 81 26.66 -20.38 3.82
N GLU A 82 27.31 -19.32 3.33
CA GLU A 82 27.17 -17.98 3.93
C GLU A 82 25.76 -17.47 3.62
N GLY A 83 24.94 -17.33 4.67
CA GLY A 83 23.52 -17.03 4.53
C GLY A 83 23.30 -15.64 3.95
N LYS A 84 22.32 -15.51 3.05
CA LYS A 84 21.89 -14.19 2.60
C LYS A 84 21.11 -13.49 3.71
N VAL A 85 21.34 -12.18 3.75
CA VAL A 85 21.00 -11.28 4.85
C VAL A 85 19.50 -11.21 5.17
N THR A 86 18.67 -11.58 4.20
CA THR A 86 17.21 -11.47 4.24
C THR A 86 16.51 -12.62 4.95
N ASP A 87 17.17 -13.76 5.14
CA ASP A 87 16.45 -15.04 5.20
C ASP A 87 16.11 -15.51 6.63
N LEU A 88 16.79 -14.97 7.66
CA LEU A 88 16.61 -15.38 9.05
C LEU A 88 15.44 -14.71 9.80
N GLY A 89 14.92 -13.58 9.31
CA GLY A 89 13.80 -12.88 9.94
C GLY A 89 14.00 -12.49 11.42
N LEU A 90 15.24 -12.31 11.88
CA LEU A 90 15.54 -12.12 13.31
C LEU A 90 14.82 -10.90 13.89
N PRO A 91 14.07 -11.04 15.00
CA PRO A 91 13.28 -9.95 15.56
C PRO A 91 14.19 -8.90 16.21
N PHE A 92 14.04 -7.64 15.82
CA PHE A 92 14.65 -6.51 16.52
C PHE A 92 13.67 -5.98 17.57
N GLY A 93 13.94 -6.28 18.84
CA GLY A 93 13.06 -5.93 19.96
C GLY A 93 13.15 -6.93 21.11
N PHE A 94 12.11 -6.95 21.95
CA PHE A 94 12.02 -7.94 23.03
C PHE A 94 11.79 -9.35 22.49
N TYR A 95 12.59 -10.30 22.95
CA TYR A 95 12.41 -11.73 22.69
C TYR A 95 12.53 -12.52 24.01
N PRO A 96 11.72 -13.57 24.23
CA PRO A 96 11.67 -14.27 25.51
C PRO A 96 12.89 -15.15 25.79
N ASP A 97 13.59 -15.62 24.76
CA ASP A 97 14.76 -16.49 24.90
C ASP A 97 15.99 -15.77 25.50
N ILE A 98 16.70 -16.44 26.41
CA ILE A 98 17.86 -15.89 27.12
C ILE A 98 19.10 -15.81 26.22
N ALA A 99 19.37 -16.85 25.43
CA ALA A 99 20.52 -16.89 24.52
C ALA A 99 20.36 -15.84 23.41
N PHE A 100 19.16 -15.69 22.86
CA PHE A 100 18.85 -14.62 21.91
C PHE A 100 19.09 -13.24 22.52
N ARG A 101 18.61 -12.97 23.74
CA ARG A 101 18.84 -11.67 24.42
C ARG A 101 20.33 -11.40 24.67
N GLN A 102 21.11 -12.41 25.03
CA GLN A 102 22.56 -12.28 25.22
C GLN A 102 23.28 -11.90 23.92
N TRP A 103 22.94 -12.54 22.80
CA TRP A 103 23.45 -12.16 21.48
C TRP A 103 22.99 -10.77 21.05
N PHE A 104 21.69 -10.46 21.18
CA PHE A 104 21.13 -9.18 20.74
C PHE A 104 21.74 -8.00 21.49
N ALA A 105 22.08 -8.17 22.78
CA ALA A 105 22.79 -7.18 23.59
C ALA A 105 24.22 -6.87 23.11
N THR A 106 24.78 -7.64 22.16
CA THR A 106 26.06 -7.29 21.51
C THR A 106 25.90 -6.17 20.47
N ILE A 107 24.69 -5.97 19.94
CA ILE A 107 24.38 -4.91 18.99
C ILE A 107 24.23 -3.58 19.75
N PRO A 108 24.96 -2.50 19.39
CA PRO A 108 24.84 -1.22 20.07
C PRO A 108 23.41 -0.68 20.06
N ASN A 109 22.90 -0.22 21.20
CA ASN A 109 21.54 0.33 21.31
C ASN A 109 21.26 1.46 20.30
N ALA A 110 22.27 2.31 20.02
CA ALA A 110 22.19 3.37 19.00
C ALA A 110 21.90 2.87 17.56
N ILE A 111 22.04 1.56 17.32
CA ILE A 111 21.67 0.88 16.08
C ILE A 111 20.42 0.02 16.28
N ALA A 112 20.33 -0.73 17.37
CA ALA A 112 19.21 -1.63 17.64
C ALA A 112 17.86 -0.90 17.81
N GLU A 113 17.83 0.21 18.56
CA GLU A 113 16.61 0.97 18.86
C GLU A 113 16.00 1.61 17.60
N PRO A 114 16.74 2.38 16.77
CA PRO A 114 16.16 2.93 15.54
C PRO A 114 15.66 1.86 14.57
N LEU A 115 16.35 0.72 14.47
CA LEU A 115 15.98 -0.36 13.56
C LEU A 115 14.73 -1.13 14.00
N ALA A 116 14.44 -1.21 15.30
CA ALA A 116 13.24 -1.87 15.83
C ALA A 116 11.91 -1.24 15.35
N HIS A 117 11.94 0.02 14.90
CA HIS A 117 10.77 0.72 14.34
C HIS A 117 10.54 0.48 12.84
N LEU A 118 11.44 -0.23 12.15
CA LEU A 118 11.28 -0.54 10.73
C LEU A 118 10.39 -1.78 10.53
N PRO A 119 9.65 -1.87 9.42
CA PRO A 119 8.77 -3.00 9.14
C PRO A 119 9.53 -4.25 8.66
N ALA A 120 10.75 -4.09 8.16
CA ALA A 120 11.60 -5.17 7.64
C ALA A 120 13.08 -4.75 7.55
N ALA A 121 13.95 -5.68 7.13
CA ALA A 121 15.37 -5.45 6.82
C ALA A 121 16.23 -4.92 7.99
N GLN A 122 15.77 -5.10 9.23
CA GLN A 122 16.45 -4.63 10.44
C GLN A 122 17.84 -5.28 10.57
N TYR A 123 17.91 -6.62 10.47
CA TYR A 123 19.17 -7.35 10.47
C TYR A 123 20.10 -6.94 9.32
N ALA A 124 19.53 -6.63 8.14
CA ALA A 124 20.31 -6.20 6.98
C ALA A 124 21.00 -4.86 7.20
N LEU A 125 20.23 -3.89 7.68
CA LEU A 125 20.74 -2.57 8.01
C LEU A 125 21.72 -2.62 9.19
N ALA A 126 21.53 -3.50 10.16
CA ALA A 126 22.49 -3.75 11.23
C ALA A 126 23.83 -4.30 10.68
N ARG A 127 23.81 -5.31 9.81
CA ARG A 127 25.04 -5.86 9.19
C ARG A 127 25.75 -4.81 8.33
N LEU A 128 25.01 -4.03 7.54
CA LEU A 128 25.56 -2.94 6.73
C LEU A 128 26.16 -1.82 7.62
N ALA A 129 25.49 -1.43 8.71
CA ALA A 129 25.99 -0.45 9.69
C ALA A 129 27.19 -0.98 10.50
N GLN A 130 27.29 -2.28 10.73
CA GLN A 130 28.49 -2.89 11.31
C GLN A 130 29.68 -2.67 10.36
N ARG A 131 29.48 -2.98 9.08
CA ARG A 131 30.50 -3.02 8.03
C ARG A 131 30.85 -1.66 7.40
N SER A 132 29.99 -0.66 7.52
CA SER A 132 30.13 0.67 6.88
C SER A 132 29.76 1.79 7.85
N GLU A 133 30.74 2.63 8.18
CA GLU A 133 30.56 3.84 9.00
C GLU A 133 29.54 4.83 8.38
N PRO A 134 29.57 5.16 7.07
CA PRO A 134 28.52 5.94 6.43
C PRO A 134 27.08 5.41 6.63
N VAL A 135 26.89 4.09 6.56
CA VAL A 135 25.57 3.48 6.81
C VAL A 135 25.20 3.56 8.28
N ARG A 136 26.16 3.35 9.19
CA ARG A 136 25.99 3.50 10.63
C ARG A 136 25.52 4.90 11.01
N ASP A 137 26.19 5.92 10.49
CA ASP A 137 25.84 7.33 10.70
C ASP A 137 24.47 7.67 10.12
N LEU A 138 24.10 7.08 8.98
CA LEU A 138 22.78 7.27 8.38
C LEU A 138 21.67 6.60 9.22
N VAL A 139 21.90 5.40 9.78
CA VAL A 139 20.97 4.76 10.72
C VAL A 139 20.77 5.63 11.97
N ILE A 140 21.86 6.04 12.63
CA ILE A 140 21.83 6.85 13.86
C ILE A 140 21.13 8.21 13.61
N SER A 141 21.43 8.86 12.49
CA SER A 141 20.94 10.22 12.23
C SER A 141 19.57 10.28 11.52
N ASN A 142 19.18 9.24 10.76
CA ASN A 142 17.95 9.17 9.97
C ASN A 142 17.64 7.75 9.48
N VAL A 143 17.32 6.82 10.39
CA VAL A 143 17.01 5.41 10.06
C VAL A 143 15.98 5.23 8.94
N ASN A 144 14.95 6.09 8.89
CA ASN A 144 13.94 6.04 7.83
C ASN A 144 14.55 6.30 6.45
N LEU A 145 15.46 7.27 6.32
CA LEU A 145 16.18 7.52 5.06
C LEU A 145 17.11 6.36 4.69
N CYS A 146 17.74 5.73 5.68
CA CYS A 146 18.57 4.54 5.47
C CYS A 146 17.73 3.37 4.91
N TYR A 147 16.53 3.15 5.46
CA TYR A 147 15.61 2.11 4.99
C TYR A 147 15.06 2.44 3.59
N LEU A 148 14.67 3.68 3.31
CA LEU A 148 14.22 4.08 1.96
C LEU A 148 15.32 3.84 0.92
N LEU A 149 16.57 4.19 1.23
CA LEU A 149 17.73 3.92 0.37
C LEU A 149 17.95 2.42 0.16
N HIS A 150 17.83 1.59 1.21
CA HIS A 150 17.94 0.14 1.09
C HIS A 150 16.86 -0.45 0.18
N GLN A 151 15.59 -0.06 0.34
CA GLN A 151 14.51 -0.55 -0.53
C GLN A 151 14.75 -0.13 -1.98
N PHE A 152 15.07 1.15 -2.22
CA PHE A 152 15.42 1.66 -3.55
C PHE A 152 16.57 0.88 -4.19
N ALA A 153 17.68 0.69 -3.45
CA ALA A 153 18.83 -0.09 -3.91
C ALA A 153 18.46 -1.55 -4.22
N THR A 154 17.59 -2.17 -3.41
CA THR A 154 17.12 -3.56 -3.62
C THR A 154 16.27 -3.67 -4.88
N GLU A 155 15.33 -2.75 -5.08
CA GLU A 155 14.47 -2.71 -6.27
C GLU A 155 15.25 -2.46 -7.57
N HIS A 156 16.37 -1.73 -7.50
CA HIS A 156 17.23 -1.43 -8.65
C HIS A 156 18.44 -2.38 -8.80
N GLY A 157 18.54 -3.42 -7.95
CA GLY A 157 19.62 -4.42 -8.02
C GLY A 157 21.02 -3.90 -7.68
N TYR A 158 21.13 -2.82 -6.89
CA TYR A 158 22.41 -2.23 -6.52
C TYR A 158 23.15 -3.12 -5.49
N PRO A 159 24.48 -3.28 -5.60
CA PRO A 159 25.27 -4.03 -4.63
C PRO A 159 25.40 -3.29 -3.29
N GLU A 160 25.65 -4.03 -2.20
CA GLU A 160 25.84 -3.46 -0.84
C GLU A 160 26.86 -2.31 -0.81
N GLN A 161 27.91 -2.38 -1.62
CA GLN A 161 28.94 -1.34 -1.73
C GLN A 161 28.38 -0.01 -2.28
N SER A 162 27.54 -0.04 -3.32
CA SER A 162 26.94 1.19 -3.88
C SER A 162 26.00 1.87 -2.87
N LEU A 163 25.30 1.09 -2.03
CA LEU A 163 24.52 1.64 -0.92
C LEU A 163 25.41 2.39 0.06
N ALA A 164 26.56 1.84 0.45
CA ALA A 164 27.52 2.51 1.32
C ALA A 164 28.10 3.80 0.69
N GLU A 165 28.42 3.79 -0.60
CA GLU A 165 28.90 4.95 -1.35
C GLU A 165 27.84 6.06 -1.48
N ILE A 166 26.55 5.70 -1.60
CA ILE A 166 25.45 6.67 -1.57
C ILE A 166 25.22 7.20 -0.15
N ALA A 167 25.28 6.34 0.88
CA ALA A 167 25.11 6.72 2.28
C ALA A 167 26.17 7.72 2.78
N ALA A 168 27.37 7.70 2.19
CA ALA A 168 28.45 8.67 2.46
C ALA A 168 28.17 10.10 1.94
N ARG A 169 27.13 10.29 1.13
CA ARG A 169 26.75 11.60 0.58
C ARG A 169 25.88 12.37 1.59
N LYS A 170 25.70 13.68 1.38
CA LYS A 170 24.78 14.48 2.21
C LYS A 170 23.36 13.92 2.06
N GLN A 171 22.56 13.94 3.12
CA GLN A 171 21.18 13.40 3.08
C GLN A 171 20.30 13.99 1.95
N THR A 172 20.56 15.24 1.52
CA THR A 172 19.90 15.86 0.35
C THR A 172 20.33 15.27 -1.00
N ASP A 173 21.57 14.80 -1.11
CA ASP A 173 22.08 14.16 -2.32
C ASP A 173 21.61 12.69 -2.40
N ILE A 174 21.41 12.03 -1.25
CA ILE A 174 20.70 10.73 -1.17
C ILE A 174 19.26 10.85 -1.67
N LEU A 175 18.55 11.93 -1.33
CA LEU A 175 17.22 12.19 -1.91
C LEU A 175 17.27 12.35 -3.43
N ARG A 176 18.27 13.07 -3.97
CA ARG A 176 18.44 13.24 -5.41
C ARG A 176 18.63 11.89 -6.12
N GLU A 177 19.43 10.99 -5.54
CA GLU A 177 19.66 9.64 -6.07
C GLU A 177 18.34 8.85 -6.21
N MET A 178 17.47 8.94 -5.20
CA MET A 178 16.16 8.29 -5.18
C MET A 178 15.07 9.06 -5.94
N GLY A 179 15.42 10.08 -6.72
CA GLY A 179 14.47 10.90 -7.48
C GLY A 179 13.56 11.81 -6.63
N LEU A 180 13.90 12.05 -5.35
CA LEU A 180 13.14 12.90 -4.43
C LEU A 180 13.70 14.34 -4.38
N PRO A 181 12.87 15.36 -4.06
CA PRO A 181 13.31 16.75 -4.00
C PRO A 181 14.44 16.95 -2.97
N PRO A 182 15.63 17.45 -3.38
CA PRO A 182 16.86 17.41 -2.58
C PRO A 182 16.92 18.50 -1.49
N HIS A 183 15.85 18.64 -0.70
CA HIS A 183 15.69 19.70 0.30
C HIS A 183 15.82 19.17 1.72
N LYS A 184 16.46 19.94 2.61
CA LYS A 184 16.48 19.67 4.06
C LYS A 184 15.08 19.51 4.68
N ARG A 185 14.03 20.09 4.06
CA ARG A 185 12.63 19.92 4.49
C ARG A 185 12.14 18.48 4.29
N VAL A 186 12.43 17.85 3.15
CA VAL A 186 12.03 16.47 2.84
C VAL A 186 12.79 15.49 3.73
N VAL A 187 14.09 15.73 3.99
CA VAL A 187 14.87 14.99 4.99
C VAL A 187 14.21 15.02 6.37
N LYS A 188 13.71 16.19 6.82
CA LYS A 188 12.98 16.32 8.09
C LYS A 188 11.60 15.63 8.08
N LEU A 189 10.91 15.60 6.94
CA LEU A 189 9.63 14.87 6.81
C LEU A 189 9.86 13.36 6.89
N ILE A 190 10.90 12.83 6.24
CA ILE A 190 11.22 11.39 6.25
C ILE A 190 11.46 10.88 7.68
N ARG A 191 12.12 11.66 8.54
CA ARG A 191 12.29 11.33 9.98
C ARG A 191 10.99 11.23 10.77
N LYS A 192 9.89 11.81 10.28
CA LYS A 192 8.56 11.80 10.92
C LYS A 192 7.68 10.65 10.44
N ILE A 193 8.13 9.85 9.47
CA ILE A 193 7.35 8.74 8.93
C ILE A 193 7.23 7.63 9.97
N ALA A 194 5.99 7.19 10.19
CA ALA A 194 5.65 6.01 10.97
C ALA A 194 5.93 4.76 10.13
N MET A 195 7.20 4.37 10.02
CA MET A 195 7.64 3.26 9.17
C MET A 195 6.99 1.93 9.57
N GLU A 196 6.69 1.74 10.86
CA GLU A 196 5.96 0.60 11.42
C GLU A 196 4.53 0.45 10.87
N GLU A 197 3.95 1.52 10.30
CA GLU A 197 2.64 1.48 9.64
C GLU A 197 2.73 1.23 8.12
N ILE A 198 3.91 1.34 7.50
CA ILE A 198 4.07 1.33 6.03
C ILE A 198 4.19 -0.09 5.49
N ASP A 199 3.17 -0.52 4.73
CA ASP A 199 3.22 -1.75 3.94
C ASP A 199 3.82 -1.52 2.53
N LYS A 200 4.15 -2.62 1.83
CA LYS A 200 4.68 -2.57 0.45
C LYS A 200 3.77 -1.75 -0.50
N PHE A 201 2.45 -1.78 -0.31
CA PHE A 201 1.49 -1.02 -1.11
C PHE A 201 1.48 0.50 -0.83
N ALA A 202 1.81 0.92 0.39
CA ALA A 202 1.96 2.34 0.74
C ALA A 202 3.28 2.94 0.25
N PHE A 203 4.30 2.12 -0.04
CA PHE A 203 5.63 2.58 -0.44
C PHE A 203 5.62 3.45 -1.71
N SER A 204 4.96 2.99 -2.78
CA SER A 204 4.81 3.76 -4.02
C SER A 204 4.05 5.09 -3.82
N ARG A 205 3.12 5.12 -2.85
CA ARG A 205 2.34 6.33 -2.49
C ARG A 205 3.16 7.30 -1.65
N LEU A 206 4.03 6.80 -0.78
CA LEU A 206 5.00 7.57 -0.02
C LEU A 206 5.94 8.31 -0.98
N PHE A 207 6.53 7.63 -1.97
CA PHE A 207 7.38 8.27 -2.98
C PHE A 207 6.62 9.34 -3.79
N ARG A 208 5.38 9.05 -4.23
CA ARG A 208 4.53 10.04 -4.92
C ARG A 208 4.26 11.29 -4.08
N VAL A 209 4.05 11.15 -2.77
CA VAL A 209 3.77 12.28 -1.87
C VAL A 209 5.05 13.06 -1.53
N LEU A 210 6.18 12.39 -1.32
CA LEU A 210 7.47 13.05 -1.07
C LEU A 210 8.04 13.72 -2.33
N GLY A 211 7.64 13.25 -3.53
CA GLY A 211 7.96 13.88 -4.81
C GLY A 211 7.27 15.21 -5.06
N ASP A 212 6.15 15.49 -4.40
CA ASP A 212 5.39 16.73 -4.56
C ASP A 212 5.87 17.80 -3.56
N GLU A 213 6.58 18.81 -4.06
CA GLU A 213 7.10 19.91 -3.23
C GLU A 213 5.99 20.71 -2.54
N ALA A 214 4.84 20.92 -3.18
CA ALA A 214 3.73 21.70 -2.61
C ALA A 214 3.09 20.95 -1.44
N VAL A 215 2.90 19.64 -1.58
CA VAL A 215 2.45 18.76 -0.48
C VAL A 215 3.50 18.72 0.63
N CYS A 216 4.78 18.54 0.31
CA CYS A 216 5.85 18.57 1.32
C CYS A 216 5.89 19.89 2.10
N ASN A 217 5.65 21.02 1.45
CA ASN A 217 5.59 22.33 2.10
C ASN A 217 4.43 22.43 3.10
N ALA A 218 3.26 21.88 2.76
CA ALA A 218 2.09 21.87 3.64
C ALA A 218 2.25 20.93 4.86
N LEU A 219 3.08 19.90 4.77
CA LEU A 219 3.29 18.90 5.83
C LEU A 219 4.37 19.25 6.86
N VAL A 220 5.10 20.36 6.71
CA VAL A 220 6.23 20.73 7.60
C VAL A 220 5.85 20.73 9.09
N HIS A 221 4.60 21.13 9.40
CA HIS A 221 4.06 21.22 10.76
C HIS A 221 3.50 19.91 11.32
N GLU A 222 3.26 18.88 10.51
CA GLU A 222 2.79 17.59 11.02
C GLU A 222 3.89 16.94 11.86
N GLN A 223 3.54 16.28 12.97
CA GLN A 223 4.54 15.67 13.87
C GLN A 223 4.86 14.21 13.49
N ARG A 224 3.90 13.50 12.91
CA ARG A 224 4.00 12.09 12.51
C ARG A 224 3.26 11.89 11.18
N LEU A 225 3.89 11.20 10.23
CA LEU A 225 3.33 10.92 8.91
C LEU A 225 2.94 9.44 8.85
N THR A 226 1.63 9.18 8.99
CA THR A 226 1.03 7.85 9.07
C THR A 226 0.81 7.23 7.69
N ARG A 227 0.66 5.90 7.60
CA ARG A 227 0.28 5.24 6.33
C ARG A 227 -0.97 5.87 5.73
N ARG A 228 -1.94 6.16 6.59
CA ARG A 228 -3.24 6.69 6.18
C ARG A 228 -3.16 8.10 5.60
N LEU A 229 -2.23 8.93 6.08
CA LEU A 229 -1.93 10.23 5.48
C LEU A 229 -1.43 10.08 4.03
N PHE A 230 -0.48 9.18 3.79
CA PHE A 230 0.01 8.89 2.44
C PHE A 230 -1.08 8.34 1.51
N LEU A 231 -1.98 7.48 2.02
CA LEU A 231 -3.15 7.01 1.25
C LEU A 231 -4.07 8.15 0.80
N VAL A 232 -4.31 9.14 1.68
CA VAL A 232 -5.16 10.31 1.39
C VAL A 232 -4.47 11.27 0.42
N LEU A 233 -3.21 11.64 0.68
CA LEU A 233 -2.51 12.67 -0.12
C LEU A 233 -2.10 12.18 -1.51
N ALA A 234 -1.78 10.90 -1.69
CA ALA A 234 -1.56 10.34 -3.01
C ALA A 234 -2.82 10.35 -3.90
N ARG A 235 -4.02 10.46 -3.31
CA ARG A 235 -5.33 10.55 -4.00
C ARG A 235 -5.81 12.00 -4.12
N TYR A 236 -5.60 12.81 -3.08
CA TYR A 236 -6.13 14.17 -2.94
C TYR A 236 -5.03 15.16 -2.47
N PRO A 237 -3.97 15.41 -3.26
CA PRO A 237 -2.85 16.25 -2.81
C PRO A 237 -3.28 17.67 -2.41
N TRP A 238 -4.36 18.18 -3.01
CA TRP A 238 -4.97 19.47 -2.71
C TRP A 238 -5.55 19.63 -1.29
N VAL A 239 -5.68 18.55 -0.49
CA VAL A 239 -6.05 18.65 0.93
C VAL A 239 -4.84 18.88 1.86
N ALA A 240 -3.60 18.82 1.36
CA ALA A 240 -2.41 18.90 2.20
C ALA A 240 -2.40 20.16 3.09
N GLY A 241 -2.18 19.96 4.40
CA GLY A 241 -2.21 21.04 5.41
C GLY A 241 -3.59 21.69 5.64
N ARG A 242 -4.68 21.18 5.06
CA ARG A 242 -6.05 21.67 5.26
C ARG A 242 -6.78 20.83 6.32
N PRO A 243 -7.80 21.37 7.02
CA PRO A 243 -8.55 20.60 8.02
C PRO A 243 -9.19 19.32 7.46
N LEU A 244 -9.62 19.35 6.19
CA LEU A 244 -10.14 18.18 5.48
C LEU A 244 -9.15 16.99 5.42
N GLN A 245 -7.84 17.23 5.42
CA GLN A 245 -6.83 16.17 5.53
C GLN A 245 -7.07 15.29 6.76
N ARG A 246 -7.21 15.93 7.94
CA ARG A 246 -7.41 15.24 9.22
C ARG A 246 -8.73 14.47 9.24
N LEU A 247 -9.81 15.12 8.80
CA LEU A 247 -11.14 14.50 8.70
C LEU A 247 -11.16 13.23 7.83
N LEU A 248 -10.39 13.19 6.74
CA LEU A 248 -10.22 12.01 5.88
C LEU A 248 -9.25 10.97 6.47
N CYS A 249 -8.23 11.41 7.20
CA CYS A 249 -7.27 10.55 7.89
C CYS A 249 -7.84 9.87 9.15
N GLU A 250 -8.84 10.47 9.80
CA GLU A 250 -9.54 9.89 10.96
C GLU A 250 -10.66 8.94 10.52
N ALA A 251 -11.42 9.31 9.48
CA ALA A 251 -12.75 8.84 9.10
C ALA A 251 -13.30 7.42 9.38
N THR A 252 -12.47 6.37 9.41
CA THR A 252 -12.79 4.94 9.14
C THR A 252 -13.68 4.69 7.92
N ASP A 253 -14.96 5.05 8.02
CA ASP A 253 -16.05 4.98 7.03
C ASP A 253 -15.60 5.23 5.56
N PRO A 254 -15.77 4.23 4.66
CA PRO A 254 -15.51 4.37 3.23
C PRO A 254 -16.35 5.47 2.56
N SER A 255 -17.58 5.70 3.02
CA SER A 255 -18.56 6.62 2.40
C SER A 255 -18.04 8.06 2.30
N ARG A 256 -17.18 8.49 3.23
CA ARG A 256 -16.57 9.83 3.18
C ARG A 256 -15.66 10.02 1.96
N ARG A 257 -15.03 8.95 1.46
CA ARG A 257 -14.24 8.96 0.22
C ARG A 257 -15.13 8.98 -1.01
N GLU A 258 -16.24 8.23 -1.00
CA GLU A 258 -17.25 8.27 -2.06
C GLU A 258 -17.77 9.71 -2.22
N TRP A 259 -18.20 10.37 -1.15
CA TRP A 259 -18.67 11.76 -1.19
C TRP A 259 -17.64 12.75 -1.73
N VAL A 260 -16.33 12.57 -1.47
CA VAL A 260 -15.30 13.43 -2.09
C VAL A 260 -15.24 13.18 -3.60
N GLU A 261 -15.25 11.93 -4.04
CA GLU A 261 -15.23 11.61 -5.48
C GLU A 261 -16.51 12.03 -6.21
N ASP A 262 -17.67 11.93 -5.58
CA ASP A 262 -18.96 12.35 -6.13
C ASP A 262 -19.08 13.88 -6.20
N ASN A 263 -18.64 14.59 -5.15
CA ASN A 263 -18.54 16.06 -5.17
C ASN A 263 -17.62 16.55 -6.29
N ILE A 264 -16.44 15.94 -6.48
CA ILE A 264 -15.53 16.27 -7.60
C ILE A 264 -16.21 15.99 -8.95
N ARG A 265 -16.94 14.88 -9.08
CA ARG A 265 -17.57 14.48 -10.35
C ARG A 265 -18.75 15.39 -10.73
N MET A 266 -19.52 15.84 -9.75
CA MET A 266 -20.68 16.73 -9.98
C MET A 266 -20.30 18.21 -10.10
N GLY A 267 -19.36 18.70 -9.29
CA GLY A 267 -19.02 20.13 -9.20
C GLY A 267 -17.62 20.53 -9.64
N GLY A 268 -16.83 19.59 -10.17
CA GLY A 268 -15.51 19.85 -10.78
C GLY A 268 -14.55 20.65 -9.89
N GLU A 269 -13.89 21.63 -10.48
CA GLU A 269 -12.98 22.53 -9.75
C GLU A 269 -13.68 23.36 -8.67
N GLU A 270 -14.93 23.77 -8.86
CA GLU A 270 -15.66 24.58 -7.87
C GLU A 270 -15.90 23.77 -6.60
N ALA A 271 -16.25 22.49 -6.73
CA ALA A 271 -16.34 21.57 -5.60
C ALA A 271 -15.00 21.40 -4.88
N VAL A 272 -13.87 21.26 -5.62
CA VAL A 272 -12.53 21.19 -5.01
C VAL A 272 -12.20 22.47 -4.24
N ARG A 273 -12.36 23.66 -4.86
CA ARG A 273 -12.12 24.97 -4.23
C ARG A 273 -13.02 25.20 -2.99
N THR A 274 -14.23 24.66 -3.01
CA THR A 274 -15.16 24.70 -1.87
C THR A 274 -14.72 23.75 -0.75
N MET A 275 -14.39 22.50 -1.08
CA MET A 275 -13.93 21.48 -0.11
C MET A 275 -12.61 21.83 0.57
N GLN A 276 -11.71 22.58 -0.07
CA GLN A 276 -10.47 23.09 0.55
C GLN A 276 -10.71 23.91 1.84
N ARG A 277 -11.92 24.45 2.02
CA ARG A 277 -12.33 25.25 3.18
C ARG A 277 -13.05 24.43 4.27
N PHE A 278 -13.25 23.13 4.06
CA PHE A 278 -14.03 22.30 4.98
C PHE A 278 -13.25 21.90 6.22
N ASN A 279 -13.93 22.03 7.36
CA ASN A 279 -13.49 21.68 8.71
C ASN A 279 -14.46 20.73 9.43
N GLN A 280 -15.56 20.32 8.78
CA GLN A 280 -16.51 19.32 9.28
C GLN A 280 -17.00 18.39 8.15
N ILE A 281 -17.18 17.10 8.46
CA ILE A 281 -17.73 16.11 7.52
C ILE A 281 -19.15 16.46 7.05
N SER A 282 -19.93 17.13 7.89
CA SER A 282 -21.27 17.63 7.54
C SER A 282 -21.26 18.58 6.33
N GLN A 283 -20.12 19.19 5.99
CA GLN A 283 -19.98 20.06 4.82
C GLN A 283 -19.82 19.26 3.52
N LEU A 284 -19.16 18.09 3.54
CA LEU A 284 -19.09 17.19 2.38
C LEU A 284 -20.48 16.72 1.95
N ARG A 285 -21.30 16.32 2.93
CA ARG A 285 -22.69 15.92 2.70
C ARG A 285 -23.55 17.10 2.23
N ARG A 286 -23.48 18.26 2.88
CA ARG A 286 -24.24 19.45 2.45
C ARG A 286 -23.87 19.93 1.03
N LEU A 287 -22.60 19.83 0.64
CA LEU A 287 -22.19 20.13 -0.74
C LEU A 287 -22.77 19.11 -1.73
N HIS A 288 -22.68 17.83 -1.39
CA HIS A 288 -23.23 16.74 -2.20
C HIS A 288 -24.74 16.89 -2.40
N ASP A 289 -25.49 17.12 -1.33
CA ASP A 289 -26.94 17.27 -1.36
C ASP A 289 -27.35 18.54 -2.15
N ARG A 290 -26.58 19.64 -2.04
CA ARG A 290 -26.74 20.84 -2.89
C ARG A 290 -26.43 20.56 -4.37
N LEU A 291 -25.40 19.76 -4.67
CA LEU A 291 -25.04 19.41 -6.05
C LEU A 291 -26.09 18.49 -6.69
N ILE A 292 -26.67 17.55 -5.94
CA ILE A 292 -27.84 16.77 -6.39
C ILE A 292 -29.01 17.70 -6.71
N ALA A 293 -29.38 18.60 -5.80
CA ALA A 293 -30.48 19.55 -6.05
C ALA A 293 -30.20 20.42 -7.28
N ALA A 294 -28.97 20.92 -7.44
CA ALA A 294 -28.57 21.67 -8.62
C ALA A 294 -28.61 20.83 -9.92
N GLN A 295 -28.36 19.51 -9.84
CA GLN A 295 -28.41 18.59 -10.98
C GLN A 295 -29.85 18.15 -11.32
N MET A 296 -30.75 18.07 -10.34
CA MET A 296 -32.20 17.90 -10.54
C MET A 296 -32.84 19.13 -11.18
N HIS A 297 -32.35 20.33 -10.85
CA HIS A 297 -32.84 21.61 -11.40
C HIS A 297 -32.13 22.03 -12.70
N GLN A 298 -31.15 21.26 -13.20
CA GLN A 298 -30.49 21.53 -14.47
C GLN A 298 -31.22 20.82 -15.63
N ASP A 299 -31.36 21.53 -16.75
CA ASP A 299 -32.03 21.00 -17.94
C ASP A 299 -31.45 19.65 -18.38
N ARG A 300 -32.36 18.70 -18.67
CA ARG A 300 -32.08 17.33 -19.14
C ARG A 300 -31.10 17.28 -20.33
N CYS A 301 -30.99 18.38 -21.08
CA CYS A 301 -30.01 18.61 -22.13
C CYS A 301 -28.55 18.34 -21.73
N ARG A 302 -28.14 18.56 -20.47
CA ARG A 302 -26.73 18.41 -20.05
C ARG A 302 -26.19 16.96 -20.10
N LEU A 303 -27.07 15.96 -20.06
CA LEU A 303 -26.66 14.55 -20.17
C LEU A 303 -26.75 14.02 -21.61
N ARG A 304 -27.40 14.74 -22.52
CA ARG A 304 -27.60 14.32 -23.91
C ARG A 304 -26.38 14.66 -24.75
N ARG A 305 -25.72 13.64 -25.28
CA ARG A 305 -24.81 13.77 -26.43
C ARG A 305 -25.60 13.54 -27.72
N TYR A 306 -25.09 14.09 -28.82
CA TYR A 306 -25.71 14.00 -30.13
C TYR A 306 -24.75 13.38 -31.14
N ASP A 307 -25.28 12.62 -32.10
CA ASP A 307 -24.52 12.14 -33.26
C ASP A 307 -24.38 13.24 -34.33
N ALA A 308 -23.69 12.92 -35.43
CA ALA A 308 -23.49 13.85 -36.55
C ALA A 308 -24.80 14.29 -37.24
N ASN A 309 -25.92 13.60 -36.99
CA ASN A 309 -27.25 13.93 -37.52
C ASN A 309 -28.11 14.68 -36.50
N GLY A 310 -27.56 15.05 -35.34
CA GLY A 310 -28.30 15.72 -34.27
C GLY A 310 -29.25 14.82 -33.48
N LYS A 311 -29.12 13.49 -33.57
CA LYS A 311 -29.90 12.53 -32.78
C LYS A 311 -29.24 12.26 -31.44
N VAL A 312 -30.04 12.18 -30.36
CA VAL A 312 -29.53 11.84 -29.02
C VAL A 312 -28.90 10.45 -29.02
N LEU A 313 -27.65 10.37 -28.56
CA LEU A 313 -26.91 9.12 -28.37
C LEU A 313 -27.42 8.38 -27.13
N SER A 314 -27.92 7.17 -27.33
CA SER A 314 -28.10 6.17 -26.28
C SER A 314 -26.77 5.79 -25.64
N PHE A 315 -26.83 5.17 -24.46
CA PHE A 315 -25.65 4.54 -23.87
C PHE A 315 -25.25 3.27 -24.63
N PRO A 316 -23.98 2.85 -24.56
CA PRO A 316 -23.55 1.57 -25.10
C PRO A 316 -24.31 0.40 -24.45
N PRO A 317 -24.36 -0.77 -25.10
CA PRO A 317 -24.99 -1.97 -24.54
C PRO A 317 -24.49 -2.28 -23.13
N ALA A 318 -25.43 -2.57 -22.22
CA ALA A 318 -25.09 -3.02 -20.87
C ALA A 318 -24.50 -4.45 -20.91
N PRO A 319 -23.59 -4.80 -20.00
CA PRO A 319 -22.87 -6.08 -20.07
C PRO A 319 -23.74 -7.32 -19.83
N PHE A 320 -24.91 -7.16 -19.21
CA PHE A 320 -25.84 -8.24 -18.90
C PHE A 320 -27.25 -7.89 -19.40
N ALA A 321 -28.02 -8.91 -19.76
CA ALA A 321 -29.39 -8.74 -20.21
C ALA A 321 -30.33 -8.35 -19.06
N ASP A 322 -31.41 -7.64 -19.40
CA ASP A 322 -32.46 -7.29 -18.44
C ASP A 322 -33.18 -8.54 -17.93
N THR A 323 -33.65 -8.49 -16.70
CA THR A 323 -34.58 -9.45 -16.11
C THR A 323 -35.88 -8.73 -15.69
N GLN A 324 -36.85 -9.48 -15.17
CA GLN A 324 -38.06 -8.88 -14.59
C GLN A 324 -37.76 -7.99 -13.38
N SER A 325 -36.68 -8.27 -12.63
CA SER A 325 -36.31 -7.57 -11.39
C SER A 325 -35.14 -6.60 -11.54
N ILE A 326 -34.32 -6.70 -12.58
CA ILE A 326 -33.11 -5.87 -12.77
C ILE A 326 -33.03 -5.44 -14.25
N GLN A 327 -33.09 -4.13 -14.50
CA GLN A 327 -33.24 -3.56 -15.85
C GLN A 327 -32.20 -2.46 -16.12
N ALA A 328 -31.48 -2.55 -17.24
CA ALA A 328 -30.44 -1.60 -17.60
C ALA A 328 -31.00 -0.21 -17.96
N ILE A 329 -30.30 0.83 -17.51
CA ILE A 329 -30.58 2.22 -17.89
C ILE A 329 -29.86 2.53 -19.20
N LYS A 330 -30.60 2.57 -20.30
CA LYS A 330 -30.07 2.60 -21.67
C LYS A 330 -29.98 3.99 -22.30
N THR A 331 -30.58 5.02 -21.69
CA THR A 331 -30.63 6.37 -22.25
C THR A 331 -30.32 7.46 -21.20
N PRO A 332 -29.79 8.64 -21.62
CA PRO A 332 -29.56 9.77 -20.73
C PRO A 332 -30.81 10.21 -19.97
N ASP A 333 -31.95 10.26 -20.65
CA ASP A 333 -33.23 10.64 -20.05
C ASP A 333 -33.70 9.65 -18.98
N ALA A 334 -33.45 8.34 -19.16
CA ALA A 334 -33.75 7.33 -18.15
C ALA A 334 -32.82 7.42 -16.93
N LEU A 335 -31.55 7.81 -17.12
CA LEU A 335 -30.59 8.03 -16.04
C LEU A 335 -30.90 9.31 -15.25
N GLN A 336 -31.39 10.34 -15.94
CA GLN A 336 -31.91 11.54 -15.31
C GLN A 336 -33.19 11.24 -14.52
N GLY A 337 -34.13 10.49 -15.09
CA GLY A 337 -35.32 10.01 -14.38
C GLY A 337 -34.95 9.18 -13.14
N GLU A 338 -33.92 8.35 -13.21
CA GLU A 338 -33.40 7.63 -12.03
C GLU A 338 -32.82 8.56 -10.97
N THR A 339 -32.10 9.61 -11.38
CA THR A 339 -31.52 10.65 -10.48
C THR A 339 -32.64 11.41 -9.76
N GLU A 340 -33.70 11.76 -10.48
CA GLU A 340 -34.89 12.44 -9.97
C GLU A 340 -35.70 11.53 -9.02
N GLU A 341 -36.03 10.30 -9.45
CA GLU A 341 -36.84 9.31 -8.72
C GLU A 341 -36.15 8.82 -7.43
N MET A 342 -34.86 8.52 -7.50
CA MET A 342 -34.09 7.92 -6.40
C MET A 342 -33.30 8.93 -5.57
N ALA A 343 -33.40 10.22 -5.90
CA ALA A 343 -32.77 11.33 -5.18
C ALA A 343 -31.27 11.16 -4.89
N HIS A 344 -30.51 10.62 -5.85
CA HIS A 344 -29.09 10.31 -5.74
C HIS A 344 -28.27 10.81 -6.94
N CYS A 345 -26.94 10.69 -6.86
CA CYS A 345 -25.99 11.27 -7.81
C CYS A 345 -25.67 10.39 -9.04
N VAL A 346 -26.54 9.47 -9.46
CA VAL A 346 -26.18 8.47 -10.49
C VAL A 346 -25.92 9.07 -11.87
N SER A 347 -26.58 10.17 -12.23
CA SER A 347 -26.32 10.93 -13.47
C SER A 347 -24.88 11.45 -13.58
N SER A 348 -24.16 11.63 -12.47
CA SER A 348 -22.73 11.96 -12.48
C SER A 348 -21.85 10.89 -13.16
N TYR A 349 -22.33 9.65 -13.29
CA TYR A 349 -21.62 8.56 -13.95
C TYR A 349 -21.81 8.52 -15.47
N SER A 350 -22.67 9.37 -16.04
CA SER A 350 -23.00 9.44 -17.49
C SER A 350 -21.77 9.40 -18.41
N GLU A 351 -20.71 10.16 -18.10
CA GLU A 351 -19.45 10.15 -18.85
C GLU A 351 -18.81 8.74 -18.88
N ARG A 352 -18.79 8.04 -17.74
CA ARG A 352 -18.22 6.69 -17.68
C ARG A 352 -19.08 5.67 -18.40
N ILE A 353 -20.40 5.87 -18.40
CA ILE A 353 -21.36 5.03 -19.13
C ILE A 353 -21.17 5.21 -20.63
N TYR A 354 -21.13 6.45 -21.13
CA TYR A 354 -20.87 6.75 -22.55
C TYR A 354 -19.55 6.14 -23.05
N ASN A 355 -18.50 6.16 -22.24
CA ASN A 355 -17.21 5.57 -22.58
C ASN A 355 -17.13 4.04 -22.38
N GLY A 356 -18.26 3.35 -22.10
CA GLY A 356 -18.31 1.89 -21.92
C GLY A 356 -17.57 1.37 -20.67
N ARG A 357 -17.26 2.25 -19.71
CA ARG A 357 -16.53 1.93 -18.47
C ARG A 357 -17.43 1.73 -17.26
N TYR A 358 -18.74 1.90 -17.44
CA TYR A 358 -19.75 1.80 -16.38
C TYR A 358 -21.10 1.39 -16.97
N ALA A 359 -21.88 0.65 -16.19
CA ALA A 359 -23.29 0.36 -16.49
C ALA A 359 -24.15 0.58 -15.25
N VAL A 360 -25.40 0.97 -15.45
CA VAL A 360 -26.35 1.23 -14.36
C VAL A 360 -27.63 0.46 -14.63
N TYR A 361 -28.19 -0.15 -13.58
CA TYR A 361 -29.45 -0.89 -13.62
C TYR A 361 -30.39 -0.40 -12.54
N LYS A 362 -31.69 -0.32 -12.86
CA LYS A 362 -32.77 -0.26 -11.88
C LYS A 362 -32.98 -1.66 -11.31
N VAL A 363 -32.97 -1.82 -9.99
CA VAL A 363 -33.43 -3.02 -9.29
C VAL A 363 -34.84 -2.72 -8.79
N LEU A 364 -35.80 -3.58 -9.14
CA LEU A 364 -37.23 -3.43 -8.83
C LEU A 364 -37.68 -4.33 -7.67
N ALA A 365 -36.98 -5.45 -7.45
CA ALA A 365 -37.27 -6.42 -6.41
C ALA A 365 -35.97 -7.08 -5.89
N PRO A 366 -35.88 -7.47 -4.60
CA PRO A 366 -36.94 -7.39 -3.57
C PRO A 366 -37.14 -5.97 -3.01
N GLU A 367 -36.25 -5.03 -3.33
CA GLU A 367 -36.28 -3.63 -2.90
C GLU A 367 -35.97 -2.73 -4.12
N ARG A 368 -36.56 -1.53 -4.16
CA ARG A 368 -36.25 -0.54 -5.19
C ARG A 368 -34.88 0.08 -4.96
N LEU A 369 -33.91 -0.30 -5.78
CA LEU A 369 -32.51 0.12 -5.68
C LEU A 369 -31.95 0.51 -7.05
N THR A 370 -30.76 1.12 -7.05
CA THR A 370 -29.95 1.40 -8.24
C THR A 370 -28.61 0.70 -8.10
N LEU A 371 -28.26 -0.11 -9.10
CA LEU A 371 -27.02 -0.88 -9.18
C LEU A 371 -26.07 -0.22 -10.18
N GLY A 372 -24.83 0.01 -9.77
CA GLY A 372 -23.73 0.45 -10.62
C GLY A 372 -22.66 -0.63 -10.76
N LEU A 373 -22.21 -0.89 -11.99
CA LEU A 373 -21.17 -1.85 -12.34
C LEU A 373 -20.00 -1.14 -13.05
N LYS A 374 -18.77 -1.43 -12.64
CA LYS A 374 -17.53 -1.01 -13.32
C LYS A 374 -17.17 -1.99 -14.42
N ILE A 375 -16.76 -1.47 -15.58
CA ILE A 375 -16.29 -2.26 -16.72
C ILE A 375 -14.84 -1.86 -17.03
N ARG A 376 -13.94 -2.85 -17.10
CA ARG A 376 -12.52 -2.67 -17.42
C ARG A 376 -12.02 -3.85 -18.24
N GLU A 377 -11.50 -3.60 -19.44
CA GLU A 377 -10.83 -4.63 -20.27
C GLU A 377 -11.70 -5.89 -20.47
N GLY A 378 -13.02 -5.69 -20.66
CA GLY A 378 -14.00 -6.77 -20.78
C GLY A 378 -14.49 -7.35 -19.45
N HIS A 379 -13.75 -7.20 -18.35
CA HIS A 379 -14.16 -7.62 -17.02
C HIS A 379 -15.18 -6.66 -16.39
N VAL A 380 -16.23 -7.24 -15.81
CA VAL A 380 -17.29 -6.52 -15.10
C VAL A 380 -17.13 -6.77 -13.59
N SER A 381 -17.22 -5.70 -12.80
CA SER A 381 -17.12 -5.76 -11.33
C SER A 381 -18.24 -4.95 -10.68
N PHE A 382 -18.80 -5.48 -9.59
CA PHE A 382 -19.74 -4.77 -8.75
C PHE A 382 -19.10 -3.48 -8.21
N ASP A 383 -19.84 -2.35 -8.24
CA ASP A 383 -19.36 -1.08 -7.66
C ASP A 383 -20.24 -0.63 -6.50
N GLN A 384 -21.50 -0.29 -6.78
CA GLN A 384 -22.41 0.32 -5.80
C GLN A 384 -23.81 -0.25 -5.94
N LEU A 385 -24.46 -0.48 -4.80
CA LEU A 385 -25.90 -0.71 -4.70
C LEU A 385 -26.45 0.28 -3.66
N ARG A 386 -27.44 1.07 -4.06
CA ARG A 386 -27.97 2.21 -3.29
C ARG A 386 -29.48 2.33 -3.46
N GLY A 387 -30.19 2.58 -2.36
CA GLY A 387 -31.60 2.94 -2.37
C GLY A 387 -31.83 4.45 -2.44
N LEU A 388 -33.09 4.85 -2.24
CA LEU A 388 -33.53 6.26 -2.22
C LEU A 388 -32.61 7.12 -1.32
N ALA A 389 -32.14 8.24 -1.86
CA ALA A 389 -31.21 9.18 -1.22
C ALA A 389 -29.90 8.51 -0.72
N ASN A 390 -29.32 7.63 -1.54
CA ASN A 390 -28.08 6.90 -1.24
C ASN A 390 -28.12 6.01 0.02
N LYS A 391 -29.31 5.61 0.49
CA LYS A 391 -29.43 4.68 1.61
C LYS A 391 -28.78 3.31 1.28
N PRO A 392 -28.19 2.63 2.28
CA PRO A 392 -27.74 1.26 2.09
C PRO A 392 -28.93 0.33 1.83
N PRO A 393 -28.78 -0.71 1.00
CA PRO A 393 -29.82 -1.70 0.75
C PRO A 393 -30.06 -2.59 1.97
N SER A 394 -31.23 -3.22 2.04
CA SER A 394 -31.47 -4.34 2.97
C SER A 394 -30.53 -5.52 2.67
N GLN A 395 -30.22 -6.33 3.70
CA GLN A 395 -29.37 -7.52 3.53
C GLN A 395 -29.96 -8.52 2.52
N GLN A 396 -31.29 -8.65 2.48
CA GLN A 396 -31.99 -9.50 1.52
C GLN A 396 -31.80 -9.00 0.08
N ALA A 397 -31.92 -7.69 -0.15
CA ALA A 397 -31.73 -7.13 -1.48
C ALA A 397 -30.26 -7.16 -1.93
N GLN A 398 -29.32 -6.90 -1.01
CA GLN A 398 -27.88 -7.07 -1.26
C GLN A 398 -27.57 -8.51 -1.71
N ALA A 399 -28.01 -9.52 -0.96
CA ALA A 399 -27.78 -10.92 -1.29
C ALA A 399 -28.44 -11.35 -2.62
N ALA A 400 -29.64 -10.86 -2.91
CA ALA A 400 -30.33 -11.15 -4.17
C ALA A 400 -29.60 -10.57 -5.40
N VAL A 401 -29.10 -9.33 -5.31
CA VAL A 401 -28.34 -8.70 -6.40
C VAL A 401 -26.94 -9.30 -6.53
N GLU A 402 -26.28 -9.69 -5.43
CA GLU A 402 -25.01 -10.41 -5.47
C GLU A 402 -25.14 -11.79 -6.11
N GLN A 403 -26.23 -12.53 -5.84
CA GLN A 403 -26.49 -13.81 -6.50
C GLN A 403 -26.73 -13.62 -8.00
N TRP A 404 -27.59 -12.67 -8.40
CA TRP A 404 -27.80 -12.34 -9.80
C TRP A 404 -26.48 -11.97 -10.52
N PHE A 405 -25.61 -11.21 -9.84
CA PHE A 405 -24.31 -10.82 -10.39
C PHE A 405 -23.38 -12.03 -10.59
N ARG A 406 -23.38 -13.00 -9.65
CA ARG A 406 -22.67 -14.29 -9.83
C ARG A 406 -23.24 -15.09 -11.00
N ASP A 407 -24.55 -15.27 -11.05
CA ASP A 407 -25.23 -16.01 -12.14
C ASP A 407 -24.92 -15.42 -13.52
N CYS A 408 -24.77 -14.09 -13.61
CA CYS A 408 -24.39 -13.38 -14.83
C CYS A 408 -22.91 -13.54 -15.21
N LEU A 409 -22.00 -13.77 -14.26
CA LEU A 409 -20.58 -14.04 -14.51
C LEU A 409 -20.32 -15.51 -14.87
N GLU A 410 -21.10 -16.44 -14.33
CA GLU A 410 -20.97 -17.88 -14.59
C GLU A 410 -21.58 -18.29 -15.94
N ARG A 411 -22.53 -17.51 -16.46
CA ARG A 411 -23.01 -17.67 -17.84
C ARG A 411 -21.96 -17.14 -18.81
N PRO A 412 -21.59 -17.88 -19.87
CA PRO A 412 -20.60 -17.41 -20.84
C PRO A 412 -21.09 -16.09 -21.45
N MET A 413 -20.25 -15.05 -21.35
CA MET A 413 -20.53 -13.74 -21.94
C MET A 413 -20.92 -13.93 -23.41
N GLN A 414 -22.13 -13.47 -23.78
CA GLN A 414 -22.47 -13.37 -25.19
C GLN A 414 -21.44 -12.44 -25.84
N ALA A 415 -20.70 -12.97 -26.81
CA ALA A 415 -19.53 -12.31 -27.36
C ALA A 415 -19.91 -10.94 -27.92
N ASN A 416 -19.37 -9.89 -27.31
CA ASN A 416 -19.55 -8.52 -27.80
C ASN A 416 -18.74 -8.39 -29.09
N PRO A 417 -19.34 -8.15 -30.27
CA PRO A 417 -18.57 -7.85 -31.47
C PRO A 417 -17.79 -6.57 -31.19
N GLY A 418 -16.46 -6.64 -31.30
CA GLY A 418 -15.61 -5.47 -31.11
C GLY A 418 -16.02 -4.34 -32.06
N PRO A 419 -15.81 -3.06 -31.69
CA PRO A 419 -16.14 -1.95 -32.57
C PRO A 419 -15.44 -2.14 -33.91
N ALA A 420 -16.21 -2.15 -34.99
CA ALA A 420 -15.66 -2.22 -36.34
C ALA A 420 -14.67 -1.05 -36.53
N PRO A 421 -13.50 -1.27 -37.16
CA PRO A 421 -12.52 -0.23 -37.36
C PRO A 421 -13.16 0.91 -38.15
N GLN A 422 -13.18 2.11 -37.56
CA GLN A 422 -13.62 3.30 -38.26
C GLN A 422 -12.63 3.58 -39.39
N ALA A 423 -13.14 3.66 -40.62
CA ALA A 423 -12.33 4.06 -41.77
C ALA A 423 -11.80 5.49 -41.56
N PRO A 424 -10.57 5.81 -42.01
CA PRO A 424 -10.02 7.14 -41.87
C PRO A 424 -10.80 8.16 -42.71
N ILE A 425 -11.05 9.33 -42.11
CA ILE A 425 -11.42 10.58 -42.76
C ILE A 425 -10.34 11.60 -42.38
#